data_AF-A0A1B6CI10-F1
#
_entry.id   AF-A0A1B6CI10-F1
#
_cell.length_a   1.000
_cell.length_b   1.000
_cell.length_c   1.000
_cell.angle_alpha   90.00
_cell.angle_beta   90.00
_cell.angle_gamma   90.00
#
_symmetry.space_group_name_H-M   'P 1'
#
loop_
_entity.id
_entity.type
_entity.pdbx_description
1 polymer ?
#
loop_
_entity_poly.entity_id
_entity_poly.type
_entity_poly.pdbx_seq_one_letter_code
_entity_poly.pdbx_strand_id
1 'polypeptide(L)'
;MLKAESLSCPLRVVQVKGFEGRANDVIYCHPLDKEPHSSAVIYFGGDVQDYPENMDHHRDNKNYMKWNLENMALLLQSKFPYSHIVVIKPSRMEFKAFSCFDNFVRCNNCGAPVHIPTHQALQHLEQLLQTLTNRIKDAAQPLREGSCNNSFFPNGFSLDKAELQLIGFSKGCVVLNQFLYEFHYLKTLTPEDESMTSIVSRITDMYWLDGGHAGGKNTWITSRSLLETLTRLGIKIHIHVTPYQVTDERRPWIRKEEKAFGDLLKRLGAPVERTVHFENQMANLYMHFNVLSAFKQSSE
;
A
#
# COMPACT_ATOMS: atom_id res chain seq x y z
N MET A 1 1.07 16.39 -19.31
CA MET A 1 0.42 15.36 -20.16
C MET A 1 1.45 14.27 -20.38
N LEU A 2 1.14 13.01 -20.05
CA LEU A 2 2.05 11.88 -20.33
C LEU A 2 2.23 11.75 -21.85
N LYS A 3 3.47 11.55 -22.32
CA LYS A 3 3.77 11.39 -23.76
C LYS A 3 4.02 9.91 -24.07
N ALA A 4 3.65 9.46 -25.27
CA ALA A 4 3.79 8.06 -25.70
C ALA A 4 5.25 7.57 -25.71
N GLU A 5 6.20 8.44 -26.04
CA GLU A 5 7.65 8.16 -26.11
C GLU A 5 8.30 7.96 -24.72
N SER A 6 7.58 8.24 -23.63
CA SER A 6 8.09 8.15 -22.25
C SER A 6 7.51 6.97 -21.45
N LEU A 7 6.90 5.98 -22.11
CA LEU A 7 6.28 4.83 -21.45
C LEU A 7 7.30 3.73 -21.07
N SER A 8 8.42 4.11 -20.47
CA SER A 8 9.34 3.18 -19.81
C SER A 8 8.73 2.67 -18.51
N CYS A 9 8.85 1.38 -18.22
CA CYS A 9 8.48 0.79 -16.94
C CYS A 9 9.70 0.84 -15.99
N PRO A 10 9.58 1.39 -14.76
CA PRO A 10 8.35 1.88 -14.14
C PRO A 10 7.96 3.29 -14.60
N LEU A 11 6.65 3.54 -14.73
CA LEU A 11 6.10 4.81 -15.21
C LEU A 11 5.74 5.73 -14.03
N ARG A 12 6.32 6.93 -13.97
CA ARG A 12 5.87 7.98 -13.04
C ARG A 12 4.66 8.72 -13.61
N VAL A 13 3.58 8.76 -12.85
CA VAL A 13 2.40 9.57 -13.12
C VAL A 13 2.21 10.54 -11.96
N VAL A 14 2.55 11.81 -12.18
CA VAL A 14 2.47 12.85 -11.15
C VAL A 14 1.06 13.44 -11.04
N GLN A 15 0.68 13.89 -9.84
CA GLN A 15 -0.59 14.57 -9.58
C GLN A 15 -1.81 13.80 -10.11
N VAL A 16 -1.88 12.50 -9.85
CA VAL A 16 -3.05 11.67 -10.12
C VAL A 16 -4.14 12.09 -9.15
N LYS A 17 -5.23 12.65 -9.68
CA LYS A 17 -6.35 13.15 -8.89
C LYS A 17 -7.13 11.96 -8.30
N GLY A 18 -7.55 12.11 -7.05
CA GLY A 18 -8.60 11.29 -6.45
C GLY A 18 -9.69 12.20 -5.87
N PHE A 19 -10.27 11.79 -4.75
CA PHE A 19 -11.40 12.49 -4.13
C PHE A 19 -11.08 13.89 -3.58
N GLU A 20 -12.01 14.83 -3.78
CA GLU A 20 -12.02 16.20 -3.24
C GLU A 20 -10.72 16.99 -3.47
N GLY A 21 -10.20 16.95 -4.70
CA GLY A 21 -9.02 17.73 -5.09
C GLY A 21 -7.69 17.17 -4.55
N ARG A 22 -7.73 16.12 -3.73
CA ARG A 22 -6.52 15.38 -3.32
C ARG A 22 -5.86 14.74 -4.54
N ALA A 23 -4.54 14.70 -4.54
CA ALA A 23 -3.77 14.05 -5.58
C ALA A 23 -2.48 13.44 -5.01
N ASN A 24 -2.07 12.32 -5.59
CA ASN A 24 -0.78 11.69 -5.29
C ASN A 24 0.02 11.50 -6.56
N ASP A 25 1.33 11.49 -6.40
CA ASP A 25 2.18 10.90 -7.41
C ASP A 25 2.15 9.37 -7.29
N VAL A 26 2.18 8.71 -8.43
CA VAL A 26 2.09 7.26 -8.54
C VAL A 26 3.22 6.74 -9.42
N ILE A 27 3.82 5.62 -9.02
CA ILE A 27 4.68 4.82 -9.89
C ILE A 27 3.91 3.57 -10.29
N TYR A 28 3.80 3.34 -11.59
CA TYR A 28 3.02 2.28 -12.18
C TYR A 28 3.88 1.29 -12.98
N CYS A 29 3.63 0.00 -12.79
CA CYS A 29 4.11 -1.07 -13.67
C CYS A 29 2.93 -1.86 -14.22
N HIS A 30 2.98 -2.20 -15.51
CA HIS A 30 2.07 -3.20 -16.07
C HIS A 30 2.49 -4.62 -15.63
N PRO A 31 1.61 -5.63 -15.71
CA PRO A 31 1.98 -7.03 -15.50
C PRO A 31 3.14 -7.46 -16.40
N LEU A 32 4.02 -8.33 -15.91
CA LEU A 32 5.03 -8.99 -16.74
C LEU A 32 4.37 -10.04 -17.64
N ASP A 33 3.44 -10.81 -17.06
CA ASP A 33 2.71 -11.86 -17.74
C ASP A 33 1.27 -11.39 -18.02
N LYS A 34 0.87 -11.48 -19.29
CA LYS A 34 -0.43 -10.99 -19.77
C LYS A 34 -1.47 -12.11 -19.69
N GLU A 35 -2.14 -12.23 -18.56
CA GLU A 35 -3.30 -13.12 -18.38
C GLU A 35 -4.63 -12.32 -18.44
N PRO A 36 -5.78 -12.96 -18.79
CA PRO A 36 -7.07 -12.29 -18.94
C PRO A 36 -7.59 -11.59 -17.68
N HIS A 37 -7.14 -12.04 -16.50
CA HIS A 37 -7.60 -11.59 -15.19
C HIS A 37 -6.45 -10.94 -14.42
N SER A 38 -6.07 -9.72 -14.80
CA SER A 38 -5.04 -8.99 -14.06
C SER A 38 -5.61 -8.43 -12.76
N SER A 39 -4.97 -8.69 -11.63
CA SER A 39 -5.24 -8.00 -10.35
C SER A 39 -4.40 -6.72 -10.26
N ALA A 40 -4.56 -5.95 -9.19
CA ALA A 40 -3.71 -4.79 -8.89
C ALA A 40 -3.15 -4.84 -7.47
N VAL A 41 -1.83 -4.67 -7.35
CA VAL A 41 -1.12 -4.52 -6.08
C VAL A 41 -0.93 -3.03 -5.81
N ILE A 42 -1.52 -2.56 -4.72
CA ILE A 42 -1.40 -1.18 -4.25
C ILE A 42 -0.40 -1.14 -3.10
N TYR A 43 0.70 -0.43 -3.28
CA TYR A 43 1.77 -0.34 -2.29
C TYR A 43 1.89 1.05 -1.67
N PHE A 44 1.87 1.09 -0.34
CA PHE A 44 2.16 2.25 0.49
C PHE A 44 3.48 2.01 1.21
N GLY A 45 4.50 2.79 0.85
CA GLY A 45 5.85 2.68 1.40
C GLY A 45 6.01 3.24 2.81
N GLY A 46 7.22 3.10 3.32
CA GLY A 46 7.64 3.61 4.62
C GLY A 46 8.43 4.91 4.53
N ASP A 47 8.89 5.35 5.70
CA ASP A 47 9.90 6.41 5.80
C ASP A 47 11.12 6.09 4.92
N VAL A 48 11.86 7.14 4.56
CA VAL A 48 13.05 7.11 3.71
C VAL A 48 12.73 6.82 2.23
N GLN A 49 11.68 6.07 1.90
CA GLN A 49 11.33 5.74 0.52
C GLN A 49 10.77 6.95 -0.23
N ASP A 50 11.52 7.44 -1.22
CA ASP A 50 11.15 8.53 -2.11
C ASP A 50 11.63 8.20 -3.54
N TYR A 51 11.54 9.16 -4.45
CA TYR A 51 12.20 9.10 -5.74
C TYR A 51 13.73 8.95 -5.57
N PRO A 52 14.39 8.20 -6.47
CA PRO A 52 15.82 7.96 -6.39
C PRO A 52 16.64 9.24 -6.28
N GLU A 53 16.32 10.28 -7.06
CA GLU A 53 17.04 11.54 -6.99
C GLU A 53 16.88 12.25 -5.63
N ASN A 54 15.71 12.17 -4.98
CA ASN A 54 15.50 12.77 -3.67
C ASN A 54 16.29 12.03 -2.57
N MET A 55 16.34 10.70 -2.68
CA MET A 55 17.09 9.86 -1.75
C MET A 55 18.60 10.03 -1.91
N ASP A 56 19.10 10.12 -3.14
CA ASP A 56 20.54 10.25 -3.46
C ASP A 56 21.15 11.54 -2.90
N HIS A 57 20.42 12.66 -3.01
CA HIS A 57 20.85 13.95 -2.47
C HIS A 57 20.79 14.03 -0.93
N HIS A 58 20.15 13.08 -0.26
CA HIS A 58 20.01 13.09 1.18
C HIS A 58 21.15 12.33 1.86
N ARG A 59 21.75 12.95 2.90
CA ARG A 59 22.94 12.44 3.61
C ARG A 59 22.82 10.97 4.03
N ASP A 60 21.71 10.61 4.68
CA ASP A 60 21.51 9.27 5.25
C ASP A 60 20.68 8.33 4.33
N ASN A 61 19.59 8.84 3.74
CA ASN A 61 18.68 8.05 2.91
C ASN A 61 19.35 7.42 1.68
N LYS A 62 20.43 8.02 1.15
CA LYS A 62 21.19 7.46 0.03
C LYS A 62 21.74 6.04 0.30
N ASN A 63 21.93 5.68 1.58
CA ASN A 63 22.37 4.35 1.98
C ASN A 63 21.27 3.28 1.77
N TYR A 64 20.03 3.69 1.49
CA TYR A 64 18.87 2.84 1.28
C TYR A 64 18.31 2.98 -0.14
N MET A 65 19.09 3.50 -1.10
CA MET A 65 18.70 3.71 -2.50
C MET A 65 18.11 2.47 -3.18
N LYS A 66 18.53 1.26 -2.77
CA LYS A 66 17.95 0.00 -3.24
C LYS A 66 16.42 -0.04 -3.07
N TRP A 67 15.89 0.62 -2.04
CA TRP A 67 14.47 0.61 -1.64
C TRP A 67 13.71 1.87 -2.06
N ASN A 68 14.22 2.64 -3.03
CA ASN A 68 13.48 3.76 -3.61
C ASN A 68 12.17 3.28 -4.26
N LEU A 69 11.23 4.20 -4.48
CA LEU A 69 9.88 3.83 -4.91
C LEU A 69 9.82 3.16 -6.30
N GLU A 70 10.76 3.47 -7.21
CA GLU A 70 10.84 2.83 -8.53
C GLU A 70 11.35 1.40 -8.44
N ASN A 71 12.41 1.19 -7.67
CA ASN A 71 12.92 -0.15 -7.40
C ASN A 71 11.89 -1.02 -6.68
N MET A 72 11.07 -0.41 -5.81
CA MET A 72 9.95 -1.10 -5.17
C MET A 72 8.90 -1.54 -6.17
N ALA A 73 8.57 -0.69 -7.15
CA ALA A 73 7.62 -1.06 -8.20
C ALA A 73 8.12 -2.26 -9.01
N LEU A 74 9.41 -2.29 -9.38
CA LEU A 74 10.04 -3.42 -10.09
C LEU A 74 10.13 -4.69 -9.23
N LEU A 75 10.48 -4.55 -7.95
CA LEU A 75 10.53 -5.68 -7.01
C LEU A 75 9.15 -6.31 -6.85
N LEU A 76 8.12 -5.51 -6.66
CA LEU A 76 6.75 -6.00 -6.53
C LEU A 76 6.26 -6.61 -7.85
N GLN A 77 6.60 -6.02 -8.99
CA GLN A 77 6.28 -6.59 -10.30
C GLN A 77 6.87 -8.00 -10.47
N SER A 78 8.09 -8.23 -9.98
CA SER A 78 8.71 -9.57 -10.01
C SER A 78 8.03 -10.58 -9.07
N LYS A 79 7.43 -10.11 -7.97
CA LYS A 79 6.72 -10.94 -6.99
C LYS A 79 5.28 -11.23 -7.39
N PHE A 80 4.66 -10.31 -8.11
CA PHE A 80 3.28 -10.37 -8.59
C PHE A 80 3.25 -10.19 -10.11
N PRO A 81 3.79 -11.16 -10.89
CA PRO A 81 4.03 -10.99 -12.32
C PRO A 81 2.75 -10.81 -13.15
N TYR A 82 1.61 -11.28 -12.64
CA TYR A 82 0.29 -11.16 -13.28
C TYR A 82 -0.48 -9.89 -12.88
N SER A 83 0.06 -9.08 -11.96
CA SER A 83 -0.64 -7.93 -11.38
C SER A 83 -0.10 -6.62 -11.92
N HIS A 84 -1.00 -5.65 -12.03
CA HIS A 84 -0.62 -4.25 -12.15
C HIS A 84 -0.01 -3.79 -10.82
N ILE A 85 1.11 -3.07 -10.85
CA ILE A 85 1.72 -2.53 -9.64
C ILE A 85 1.45 -1.03 -9.58
N VAL A 86 0.93 -0.57 -8.44
CA VAL A 86 0.62 0.83 -8.18
C VAL A 86 1.29 1.22 -6.85
N VAL A 87 2.44 1.86 -6.95
CA VAL A 87 3.15 2.43 -5.79
C VAL A 87 2.66 3.86 -5.58
N ILE A 88 2.01 4.11 -4.44
CA ILE A 88 1.48 5.42 -4.09
C ILE A 88 2.52 6.17 -3.26
N LYS A 89 3.01 7.28 -3.80
CA LYS A 89 3.93 8.17 -3.07
C LYS A 89 3.17 8.93 -1.98
N PRO A 90 3.73 9.08 -0.76
CA PRO A 90 3.17 9.96 0.26
C PRO A 90 2.98 11.38 -0.29
N SER A 91 1.87 12.04 0.06
CA SER A 91 1.56 13.40 -0.41
C SER A 91 2.56 14.43 0.11
N ARG A 92 3.22 14.13 1.23
CA ARG A 92 4.29 14.95 1.82
C ARG A 92 5.40 14.06 2.36
N MET A 93 6.65 14.49 2.15
CA MET A 93 7.85 13.89 2.74
C MET A 93 8.44 14.89 3.75
N GLU A 94 7.99 14.82 4.99
CA GLU A 94 8.36 15.74 6.06
C GLU A 94 9.82 15.52 6.47
N PHE A 95 10.57 16.61 6.64
CA PHE A 95 12.04 16.58 6.76
C PHE A 95 12.77 15.71 5.72
N LYS A 96 12.18 15.53 4.51
CA LYS A 96 12.71 14.69 3.42
C LYS A 96 12.91 13.21 3.78
N ALA A 97 12.33 12.74 4.88
CA ALA A 97 12.49 11.35 5.34
C ALA A 97 11.20 10.75 5.90
N PHE A 98 10.33 11.56 6.53
CA PHE A 98 9.11 11.06 7.14
C PHE A 98 7.95 11.11 6.15
N SER A 99 7.41 9.93 5.83
CA SER A 99 6.24 9.83 4.95
C SER A 99 4.99 10.37 5.65
N CYS A 100 4.27 11.25 5.00
CA CYS A 100 2.97 11.73 5.45
C CYS A 100 1.93 11.38 4.38
N PHE A 101 1.07 10.41 4.69
CA PHE A 101 -0.04 10.01 3.83
C PHE A 101 -1.29 10.87 4.09
N ASP A 102 -1.11 12.20 4.12
CA ASP A 102 -2.15 13.16 4.53
C ASP A 102 -3.47 13.01 3.71
N ASN A 103 -3.35 12.57 2.45
CA ASN A 103 -4.51 12.27 1.59
C ASN A 103 -5.29 11.02 2.00
N PHE A 104 -4.70 10.10 2.76
CA PHE A 104 -5.34 8.86 3.18
C PHE A 104 -5.64 8.82 4.68
N VAL A 105 -4.87 9.53 5.50
CA VAL A 105 -5.06 9.56 6.95
C VAL A 105 -4.49 10.87 7.50
N ARG A 106 -5.16 11.46 8.50
CA ARG A 106 -4.67 12.68 9.13
C ARG A 106 -3.37 12.38 9.87
N CYS A 107 -2.31 13.12 9.58
CA CYS A 107 -1.01 12.95 10.21
C CYS A 107 -0.51 14.26 10.84
N ASN A 108 0.30 14.15 11.89
CA ASN A 108 1.09 15.26 12.42
C ASN A 108 2.40 15.47 11.60
N ASN A 109 3.26 16.37 12.06
CA ASN A 109 4.55 16.71 11.42
C ASN A 109 5.64 15.62 11.54
N CYS A 110 5.30 14.42 12.01
CA CYS A 110 6.18 13.25 11.95
C CYS A 110 5.53 12.08 11.20
N GLY A 111 4.37 12.32 10.56
CA GLY A 111 3.58 11.27 9.93
C GLY A 111 2.83 10.38 10.93
N ALA A 112 2.76 10.73 12.22
CA ALA A 112 2.01 9.94 13.19
C ALA A 112 0.50 10.14 12.95
N PRO A 113 -0.28 9.05 12.83
CA PRO A 113 -1.66 9.13 12.38
C PRO A 113 -2.63 9.50 13.51
N VAL A 114 -3.73 10.13 13.13
CA VAL A 114 -4.98 10.20 13.90
C VAL A 114 -6.05 9.53 13.06
N HIS A 115 -6.34 8.27 13.39
CA HIS A 115 -7.39 7.52 12.73
C HIS A 115 -8.77 8.00 13.14
N ILE A 116 -9.65 8.14 12.16
CA ILE A 116 -11.04 8.61 12.32
C ILE A 116 -11.99 7.65 11.59
N PRO A 117 -13.30 7.63 11.90
CA PRO A 117 -14.24 6.70 11.27
C PRO A 117 -14.23 6.76 9.74
N THR A 118 -14.10 7.96 9.16
CA THR A 118 -13.85 8.11 7.73
C THR A 118 -12.99 9.32 7.41
N HIS A 119 -12.00 9.13 6.53
CA HIS A 119 -11.24 10.19 5.87
C HIS A 119 -11.47 10.15 4.34
N GLN A 120 -12.53 9.44 3.90
CA GLN A 120 -12.81 9.13 2.50
C GLN A 120 -11.57 8.56 1.79
N ALA A 121 -10.77 7.75 2.48
CA ALA A 121 -9.50 7.22 1.98
C ALA A 121 -9.73 6.14 0.92
N LEU A 122 -10.73 5.28 1.12
CA LEU A 122 -11.13 4.28 0.13
C LEU A 122 -11.69 4.95 -1.14
N GLN A 123 -12.51 5.99 -0.98
CA GLN A 123 -13.04 6.76 -2.11
C GLN A 123 -11.93 7.49 -2.87
N HIS A 124 -10.95 8.02 -2.14
CA HIS A 124 -9.76 8.61 -2.73
C HIS A 124 -8.98 7.58 -3.56
N LEU A 125 -8.77 6.37 -3.03
CA LEU A 125 -8.10 5.29 -3.76
C LEU A 125 -8.85 4.93 -5.05
N GLU A 126 -10.16 4.72 -4.98
CA GLU A 126 -10.97 4.32 -6.14
C GLU A 126 -10.87 5.35 -7.28
N GLN A 127 -11.05 6.63 -6.98
CA GLN A 127 -10.97 7.71 -7.97
C GLN A 127 -9.53 7.91 -8.49
N LEU A 128 -8.53 7.67 -7.65
CA LEU A 128 -7.12 7.71 -8.05
C LEU A 128 -6.81 6.59 -9.05
N LEU A 129 -7.29 5.37 -8.82
CA LEU A 129 -7.11 4.23 -9.74
C LEU A 129 -7.86 4.45 -11.07
N GLN A 130 -9.06 5.04 -11.01
CA GLN A 130 -9.82 5.39 -12.21
C GLN A 130 -9.07 6.45 -13.05
N THR A 131 -8.60 7.53 -12.39
CA THR A 131 -7.84 8.60 -13.04
C THR A 131 -6.54 8.08 -13.63
N LEU A 132 -5.82 7.21 -12.90
CA LEU A 132 -4.59 6.58 -13.35
C LEU A 132 -4.83 5.75 -14.61
N THR A 133 -5.87 4.92 -14.60
CA THR A 133 -6.27 4.10 -15.76
C THR A 133 -6.47 4.96 -17.00
N ASN A 134 -7.25 6.05 -16.88
CA ASN A 134 -7.55 6.93 -18.00
C ASN A 134 -6.26 7.59 -18.55
N ARG A 135 -5.40 8.10 -17.66
CA ARG A 135 -4.13 8.74 -18.06
C ARG A 135 -3.18 7.78 -18.79
N ILE A 136 -3.08 6.54 -18.34
CA ILE A 136 -2.25 5.53 -19.00
C ILE A 136 -2.86 5.15 -20.37
N LYS A 137 -4.19 4.99 -20.45
CA LYS A 137 -4.89 4.72 -21.71
C LYS A 137 -4.63 5.84 -22.73
N ASP A 138 -4.80 7.09 -22.33
CA ASP A 138 -4.59 8.26 -23.19
C ASP A 138 -3.13 8.34 -23.67
N ALA A 139 -2.16 8.11 -22.78
CA ALA A 139 -0.75 8.10 -23.14
C ALA A 139 -0.37 6.98 -24.13
N ALA A 140 -1.07 5.84 -24.07
CA ALA A 140 -0.83 4.68 -24.92
C ALA A 140 -1.59 4.72 -26.26
N GLN A 141 -2.52 5.67 -26.48
CA GLN A 141 -3.29 5.77 -27.73
C GLN A 141 -2.39 5.88 -28.99
N PRO A 142 -1.34 6.72 -29.04
CA PRO A 142 -0.51 6.87 -30.24
C PRO A 142 0.30 5.62 -30.61
N LEU A 143 0.52 4.69 -29.67
CA LEU A 143 1.26 3.45 -29.92
C LEU A 143 0.39 2.36 -30.58
N ARG A 144 -0.94 2.52 -30.59
CA ARG A 144 -1.88 1.53 -31.17
C ARG A 144 -2.00 1.64 -32.68
N GLU A 145 -1.66 2.80 -33.27
CA GLU A 145 -1.81 3.04 -34.71
C GLU A 145 -0.66 2.42 -35.56
N GLY A 146 0.35 1.80 -34.93
CA GLY A 146 1.51 1.22 -35.64
C GLY A 146 1.95 -0.19 -35.23
N SER A 147 1.36 -0.82 -34.20
CA SER A 147 1.79 -2.15 -33.75
C SER A 147 0.65 -2.93 -33.07
N CYS A 148 0.38 -4.13 -33.58
CA CYS A 148 -0.46 -5.10 -32.90
C CYS A 148 0.34 -5.73 -31.75
N ASN A 149 -0.18 -5.68 -30.52
CA ASN A 149 0.19 -6.50 -29.33
C ASN A 149 0.77 -5.80 -28.08
N ASN A 150 0.94 -4.47 -28.03
CA ASN A 150 1.43 -3.77 -26.82
C ASN A 150 0.37 -2.97 -26.06
N SER A 151 -0.77 -3.60 -25.76
CA SER A 151 -1.76 -2.98 -24.89
C SER A 151 -1.33 -3.06 -23.41
N PHE A 152 -1.04 -1.90 -22.81
CA PHE A 152 -0.82 -1.73 -21.35
C PHE A 152 -1.98 -2.24 -20.49
N PHE A 153 -3.16 -2.35 -21.07
CA PHE A 153 -4.37 -2.89 -20.49
C PHE A 153 -5.04 -3.81 -21.52
N PRO A 154 -5.45 -5.03 -21.15
CA PRO A 154 -6.39 -5.81 -21.94
C PRO A 154 -7.63 -4.97 -22.27
N ASN A 155 -8.29 -5.26 -23.40
CA ASN A 155 -9.49 -4.51 -23.81
C ASN A 155 -10.53 -4.48 -22.68
N GLY A 156 -10.90 -3.28 -22.22
CA GLY A 156 -11.90 -3.08 -21.17
C GLY A 156 -11.38 -3.08 -19.73
N PHE A 157 -10.09 -3.38 -19.47
CA PHE A 157 -9.55 -3.38 -18.12
C PHE A 157 -9.50 -1.98 -17.49
N SER A 158 -9.74 -1.91 -16.18
CA SER A 158 -9.70 -0.70 -15.36
C SER A 158 -9.21 -1.03 -13.95
N LEU A 159 -8.23 -0.28 -13.44
CA LEU A 159 -7.64 -0.53 -12.11
C LEU A 159 -8.68 -0.39 -10.98
N ASP A 160 -9.61 0.56 -11.14
CA ASP A 160 -10.76 0.76 -10.25
C ASP A 160 -11.81 -0.35 -10.36
N LYS A 161 -11.60 -1.39 -11.18
CA LYS A 161 -12.46 -2.58 -11.27
C LYS A 161 -11.71 -3.89 -11.02
N ALA A 162 -10.39 -3.83 -10.86
CA ALA A 162 -9.57 -5.01 -10.60
C ALA A 162 -9.75 -5.52 -9.16
N GLU A 163 -9.43 -6.81 -8.95
CA GLU A 163 -9.14 -7.33 -7.62
C GLU A 163 -7.91 -6.62 -7.04
N LEU A 164 -7.94 -6.30 -5.77
CA LEU A 164 -6.97 -5.44 -5.10
C LEU A 164 -6.24 -6.19 -3.99
N GLN A 165 -4.92 -6.10 -4.01
CA GLN A 165 -4.05 -6.53 -2.92
C GLN A 165 -3.37 -5.29 -2.35
N LEU A 166 -3.54 -5.04 -1.06
CA LEU A 166 -3.04 -3.83 -0.41
C LEU A 166 -1.81 -4.16 0.43
N ILE A 167 -0.72 -3.43 0.22
CA ILE A 167 0.54 -3.62 0.95
C ILE A 167 0.90 -2.31 1.64
N GLY A 168 0.99 -2.34 2.97
CA GLY A 168 1.55 -1.26 3.76
C GLY A 168 2.88 -1.69 4.35
N PHE A 169 3.95 -0.96 4.07
CA PHE A 169 5.25 -1.18 4.70
C PHE A 169 5.58 -0.07 5.68
N SER A 170 6.04 -0.43 6.88
CA SER A 170 6.50 0.54 7.89
C SER A 170 5.41 1.59 8.17
N LYS A 171 5.66 2.86 7.82
CA LYS A 171 4.67 3.94 7.93
C LYS A 171 3.46 3.77 7.01
N GLY A 172 3.57 3.10 5.87
CA GLY A 172 2.45 2.80 4.98
C GLY A 172 1.34 1.98 5.65
N CYS A 173 1.65 1.22 6.71
CA CYS A 173 0.65 0.52 7.52
C CYS A 173 -0.40 1.46 8.14
N VAL A 174 -0.09 2.75 8.33
CA VAL A 174 -1.04 3.71 8.88
C VAL A 174 -2.24 3.94 7.94
N VAL A 175 -2.05 3.75 6.62
CA VAL A 175 -3.12 3.80 5.62
C VAL A 175 -4.02 2.57 5.73
N LEU A 176 -3.43 1.37 5.83
CA LEU A 176 -4.21 0.14 6.04
C LEU A 176 -5.04 0.20 7.33
N ASN A 177 -4.44 0.73 8.39
CA ASN A 177 -5.14 0.95 9.65
C ASN A 177 -6.34 1.90 9.47
N GLN A 178 -6.21 2.98 8.70
CA GLN A 178 -7.32 3.88 8.38
C GLN A 178 -8.43 3.18 7.58
N PHE A 179 -8.08 2.31 6.64
CA PHE A 179 -9.07 1.50 5.93
C PHE A 179 -9.88 0.59 6.87
N LEU A 180 -9.30 0.08 7.97
CA LEU A 180 -10.07 -0.71 8.94
C LEU A 180 -11.17 0.11 9.64
N TYR A 181 -10.89 1.39 9.94
CA TYR A 181 -11.92 2.30 10.46
C TYR A 181 -13.01 2.54 9.43
N GLU A 182 -12.64 2.79 8.17
CA GLU A 182 -13.59 3.02 7.09
C GLU A 182 -14.43 1.78 6.76
N PHE A 183 -13.84 0.58 6.76
CA PHE A 183 -14.59 -0.66 6.62
C PHE A 183 -15.65 -0.80 7.69
N HIS A 184 -15.29 -0.51 8.95
CA HIS A 184 -16.25 -0.54 10.04
C HIS A 184 -17.34 0.51 9.85
N TYR A 185 -16.97 1.76 9.58
CA TYR A 185 -17.92 2.85 9.31
C TYR A 185 -18.92 2.48 8.21
N LEU A 186 -18.44 2.02 7.06
CA LEU A 186 -19.28 1.64 5.93
C LEU A 186 -20.20 0.45 6.24
N LYS A 187 -19.71 -0.56 6.96
CA LYS A 187 -20.48 -1.79 7.23
C LYS A 187 -21.39 -1.71 8.45
N THR A 188 -21.23 -0.72 9.34
CA THR A 188 -22.02 -0.63 10.57
C THR A 188 -22.74 0.70 10.76
N LEU A 189 -22.17 1.81 10.30
CA LEU A 189 -22.72 3.15 10.52
C LEU A 189 -23.44 3.71 9.29
N THR A 190 -23.07 3.29 8.08
CA THR A 190 -23.74 3.70 6.82
C THR A 190 -24.01 2.51 5.88
N PRO A 191 -24.71 1.44 6.35
CA PRO A 191 -24.89 0.21 5.58
C PRO A 191 -25.72 0.38 4.30
N GLU A 192 -26.52 1.45 4.20
CA GLU A 192 -27.33 1.79 3.03
C GLU A 192 -26.51 2.51 1.93
N ASP A 193 -25.29 2.96 2.24
CA ASP A 193 -24.40 3.60 1.26
C ASP A 193 -23.63 2.53 0.47
N GLU A 194 -24.22 2.11 -0.64
CA GLU A 194 -23.62 1.12 -1.55
C GLU A 194 -22.43 1.68 -2.34
N SER A 195 -22.24 3.01 -2.40
CA SER A 195 -21.28 3.65 -3.30
C SER A 195 -19.84 3.21 -3.06
N MET A 196 -19.50 2.89 -1.81
CA MET A 196 -18.17 2.44 -1.41
C MET A 196 -18.06 0.92 -1.19
N THR A 197 -19.17 0.18 -1.32
CA THR A 197 -19.15 -1.28 -1.17
C THR A 197 -18.40 -1.96 -2.32
N SER A 198 -18.36 -1.34 -3.49
CA SER A 198 -17.69 -1.85 -4.71
C SER A 198 -16.17 -2.02 -4.56
N ILE A 199 -15.47 -1.06 -3.94
CA ILE A 199 -14.01 -1.18 -3.76
C ILE A 199 -13.69 -2.15 -2.62
N VAL A 200 -14.48 -2.14 -1.54
CA VAL A 200 -14.25 -3.01 -0.40
C VAL A 200 -14.37 -4.49 -0.79
N SER A 201 -15.36 -4.84 -1.62
CA SER A 201 -15.56 -6.24 -2.07
C SER A 201 -14.45 -6.76 -2.99
N ARG A 202 -13.64 -5.87 -3.56
CA ARG A 202 -12.53 -6.24 -4.46
C ARG A 202 -11.20 -6.41 -3.73
N ILE A 203 -11.10 -6.00 -2.47
CA ILE A 203 -9.88 -6.19 -1.69
C ILE A 203 -9.82 -7.65 -1.27
N THR A 204 -8.83 -8.40 -1.78
CA THR A 204 -8.68 -9.83 -1.50
C THR A 204 -7.64 -10.10 -0.42
N ASP A 205 -6.57 -9.29 -0.40
CA ASP A 205 -5.44 -9.44 0.52
C ASP A 205 -5.00 -8.11 1.11
N MET A 206 -4.57 -8.13 2.37
CA MET A 206 -3.93 -7.00 3.04
C MET A 206 -2.65 -7.44 3.77
N TYR A 207 -1.54 -6.79 3.45
CA TYR A 207 -0.21 -7.09 3.98
C TYR A 207 0.29 -5.94 4.85
N TRP A 208 0.47 -6.21 6.14
CA TRP A 208 1.19 -5.34 7.06
C TRP A 208 2.64 -5.80 7.12
N LEU A 209 3.53 -5.07 6.44
CA LEU A 209 4.96 -5.34 6.39
C LEU A 209 5.70 -4.46 7.39
N ASP A 210 6.07 -5.05 8.51
CA ASP A 210 6.90 -4.49 9.58
C ASP A 210 6.44 -3.09 10.04
N GLY A 211 5.14 -2.99 10.33
CA GLY A 211 4.45 -1.76 10.67
C GLY A 211 5.06 -1.02 11.88
N GLY A 212 5.25 0.28 11.71
CA GLY A 212 5.83 1.16 12.73
C GLY A 212 5.67 2.63 12.38
N HIS A 213 5.51 3.49 13.39
CA HIS A 213 5.53 4.94 13.23
C HIS A 213 5.97 5.62 14.53
N ALA A 214 6.25 6.92 14.49
CA ALA A 214 6.71 7.72 15.63
C ALA A 214 5.62 8.03 16.69
N GLY A 215 4.42 7.47 16.54
CA GLY A 215 3.34 7.64 17.50
C GLY A 215 3.42 6.59 18.61
N GLY A 216 2.84 6.88 19.78
CA GLY A 216 2.94 6.01 20.96
C GLY A 216 1.88 4.92 21.09
N LYS A 217 0.99 4.76 20.10
CA LYS A 217 -0.11 3.79 20.09
C LYS A 217 -0.70 3.63 18.69
N ASN A 218 -1.56 2.62 18.53
CA ASN A 218 -2.30 2.33 17.30
C ASN A 218 -1.39 2.05 16.09
N THR A 219 -0.19 1.51 16.36
CA THR A 219 0.67 0.96 15.31
C THR A 219 0.01 -0.27 14.70
N TRP A 220 -0.63 -1.08 15.54
CA TRP A 220 -1.52 -2.16 15.13
C TRP A 220 -2.88 -1.98 15.78
N ILE A 221 -3.95 -2.22 15.03
CA ILE A 221 -5.32 -1.99 15.53
C ILE A 221 -5.72 -3.08 16.51
N THR A 222 -6.15 -2.71 17.71
CA THR A 222 -6.54 -3.68 18.75
C THR A 222 -8.04 -3.61 19.09
N SER A 223 -8.80 -2.75 18.39
CA SER A 223 -10.24 -2.61 18.60
C SER A 223 -10.99 -3.83 18.08
N ARG A 224 -11.69 -4.53 18.98
CA ARG A 224 -12.46 -5.73 18.64
C ARG A 224 -13.51 -5.50 17.57
N SER A 225 -14.26 -4.39 17.63
CA SER A 225 -15.32 -4.11 16.66
C SER A 225 -14.79 -3.90 15.23
N LEU A 226 -13.62 -3.27 15.10
CA LEU A 226 -12.95 -3.08 13.81
C LEU A 226 -12.49 -4.43 13.24
N LEU A 227 -11.85 -5.26 14.07
CA LEU A 227 -11.34 -6.57 13.64
C LEU A 227 -12.45 -7.58 13.37
N GLU A 228 -13.58 -7.50 14.07
CA GLU A 228 -14.78 -8.27 13.75
C GLU A 228 -15.34 -7.90 12.37
N THR A 229 -15.37 -6.60 12.03
CA THR A 229 -15.73 -6.19 10.66
C THR A 229 -14.73 -6.71 9.64
N LEU A 230 -13.42 -6.54 9.86
CA LEU A 230 -12.39 -7.04 8.94
C LEU A 230 -12.53 -8.56 8.73
N THR A 231 -12.79 -9.32 9.79
CA THR A 231 -12.98 -10.77 9.73
C THR A 231 -14.18 -11.14 8.86
N ARG A 232 -15.31 -10.44 9.00
CA ARG A 232 -16.52 -10.68 8.18
C ARG A 232 -16.33 -10.37 6.70
N LEU A 233 -15.38 -9.50 6.35
CA LEU A 233 -15.06 -9.19 4.96
C LEU A 233 -14.33 -10.34 4.24
N GLY A 234 -13.78 -11.32 4.98
CA GLY A 234 -13.10 -12.47 4.38
C GLY A 234 -11.76 -12.14 3.70
N ILE A 235 -11.22 -10.93 3.92
CA ILE A 235 -9.93 -10.49 3.40
C ILE A 235 -8.81 -11.34 4.02
N LYS A 236 -7.90 -11.87 3.20
CA LYS A 236 -6.68 -12.56 3.66
C LYS A 236 -5.72 -11.56 4.30
N ILE A 237 -5.28 -11.84 5.52
CA ILE A 237 -4.46 -10.94 6.32
C ILE A 237 -3.06 -11.50 6.48
N HIS A 238 -2.07 -10.72 6.07
CA HIS A 238 -0.66 -11.12 6.10
C HIS A 238 0.12 -10.20 7.04
N ILE A 239 0.60 -10.76 8.15
CA ILE A 239 1.37 -10.05 9.17
C ILE A 239 2.83 -10.46 9.03
N HIS A 240 3.68 -9.54 8.59
CA HIS A 240 5.11 -9.75 8.53
C HIS A 240 5.80 -8.78 9.48
N VAL A 241 6.68 -9.27 10.34
CA VAL A 241 7.43 -8.44 11.29
C VAL A 241 8.88 -8.84 11.36
N THR A 242 9.73 -7.90 11.76
CA THR A 242 11.15 -8.12 12.04
C THR A 242 11.47 -7.73 13.48
N PRO A 243 12.57 -8.24 14.07
CA PRO A 243 13.03 -7.80 15.39
C PRO A 243 13.16 -6.27 15.50
N TYR A 244 13.45 -5.55 14.41
CA TYR A 244 13.55 -4.09 14.43
C TYR A 244 12.31 -3.39 15.01
N GLN A 245 11.11 -3.91 14.76
CA GLN A 245 9.88 -3.37 15.33
C GLN A 245 9.49 -4.09 16.63
N VAL A 246 9.40 -5.42 16.60
CA VAL A 246 8.76 -6.17 17.70
C VAL A 246 9.69 -6.49 18.86
N THR A 247 10.99 -6.24 18.76
CA THR A 247 11.93 -6.35 19.90
C THR A 247 12.49 -5.01 20.35
N ASP A 248 11.98 -3.88 19.84
CA ASP A 248 12.42 -2.55 20.26
C ASP A 248 11.88 -2.21 21.66
N GLU A 249 12.77 -2.23 22.66
CA GLU A 249 12.46 -1.90 24.05
C GLU A 249 12.03 -0.44 24.25
N ARG A 250 12.40 0.47 23.33
CA ARG A 250 11.99 1.88 23.37
C ARG A 250 10.57 2.08 22.85
N ARG A 251 10.07 1.13 22.06
CA ARG A 251 8.72 1.15 21.46
C ARG A 251 7.95 -0.13 21.80
N PRO A 252 7.81 -0.49 23.10
CA PRO A 252 7.30 -1.80 23.51
C PRO A 252 5.83 -2.01 23.18
N TRP A 253 5.08 -0.94 22.90
CA TRP A 253 3.69 -1.03 22.46
C TRP A 253 3.56 -1.73 21.10
N ILE A 254 4.54 -1.60 20.20
CA ILE A 254 4.46 -2.20 18.85
C ILE A 254 4.30 -3.72 18.96
N ARG A 255 5.15 -4.39 19.76
CA ARG A 255 5.03 -5.82 20.04
C ARG A 255 3.70 -6.20 20.70
N LYS A 256 3.27 -5.40 21.69
CA LYS A 256 2.04 -5.68 22.45
C LYS A 256 0.80 -5.57 21.56
N GLU A 257 0.71 -4.52 20.77
CA GLU A 257 -0.39 -4.27 19.84
C GLU A 257 -0.38 -5.28 18.69
N GLU A 258 0.78 -5.57 18.11
CA GLU A 258 0.92 -6.57 17.04
C GLU A 258 0.45 -7.95 17.48
N LYS A 259 0.91 -8.40 18.66
CA LYS A 259 0.46 -9.67 19.24
C LYS A 259 -1.05 -9.66 19.48
N ALA A 260 -1.59 -8.58 20.03
CA ALA A 260 -3.02 -8.46 20.28
C ALA A 260 -3.85 -8.47 18.99
N PHE A 261 -3.39 -7.79 17.94
CA PHE A 261 -4.00 -7.78 16.61
C PHE A 261 -4.05 -9.20 16.02
N GLY A 262 -2.90 -9.88 15.94
CA GLY A 262 -2.83 -11.24 15.42
C GLY A 262 -3.64 -12.25 16.23
N ASP A 263 -3.54 -12.22 17.56
CA ASP A 263 -4.27 -13.14 18.45
C ASP A 263 -5.79 -12.93 18.38
N LEU A 264 -6.24 -11.68 18.25
CA LEU A 264 -7.66 -11.38 18.15
C LEU A 264 -8.21 -11.81 16.79
N LEU A 265 -7.52 -11.55 15.69
CA LEU A 265 -7.92 -12.03 14.35
C LEU A 265 -8.03 -13.56 14.30
N LYS A 266 -7.05 -14.27 14.86
CA LYS A 266 -7.10 -15.75 14.96
C LYS A 266 -8.32 -16.23 15.76
N ARG A 267 -8.61 -15.61 16.91
CA ARG A 267 -9.77 -15.96 17.74
C ARG A 267 -11.11 -15.65 17.07
N LEU A 268 -11.16 -14.63 16.23
CA LEU A 268 -12.35 -14.28 15.46
C LEU A 268 -12.55 -15.19 14.23
N GLY A 269 -11.55 -16.02 13.88
CA GLY A 269 -11.61 -16.92 12.73
C GLY A 269 -11.22 -16.25 11.40
N ALA A 270 -10.47 -15.14 11.44
CA ALA A 270 -10.00 -14.49 10.23
C ALA A 270 -8.93 -15.35 9.52
N PRO A 271 -8.86 -15.31 8.17
CA PRO A 271 -7.77 -15.93 7.41
C PRO A 271 -6.49 -15.12 7.59
N VAL A 272 -5.74 -15.39 8.66
CA VAL A 272 -4.54 -14.63 9.05
C VAL A 272 -3.29 -15.49 9.08
N GLU A 273 -2.26 -15.04 8.37
CA GLU A 273 -0.91 -15.60 8.39
C GLU A 273 0.05 -14.63 9.07
N ARG A 274 0.94 -15.16 9.91
CA ARG A 274 1.93 -14.37 10.64
C ARG A 274 3.32 -14.96 10.46
N THR A 275 4.25 -14.14 9.97
CA THR A 275 5.66 -14.50 9.78
C THR A 275 6.56 -13.51 10.53
N VAL A 276 7.49 -14.04 11.33
CA VAL A 276 8.61 -13.24 11.86
C VAL A 276 9.83 -13.51 11.00
N HIS A 277 10.41 -12.47 10.43
CA HIS A 277 11.60 -12.56 9.59
C HIS A 277 12.84 -12.27 10.42
N PHE A 278 13.94 -12.95 10.09
CA PHE A 278 15.26 -12.66 10.65
C PHE A 278 15.36 -12.75 12.19
N GLU A 279 14.58 -13.64 12.83
CA GLU A 279 14.48 -13.77 14.30
C GLU A 279 15.85 -13.86 15.02
N ASN A 280 16.82 -14.51 14.40
CA ASN A 280 18.15 -14.74 14.98
C ASN A 280 19.17 -13.65 14.61
N GLN A 281 18.75 -12.54 13.99
CA GLN A 281 19.63 -11.46 13.57
C GLN A 281 19.46 -10.22 14.46
N MET A 282 20.51 -9.41 14.56
CA MET A 282 20.48 -8.17 15.32
C MET A 282 19.46 -7.19 14.71
N ALA A 283 18.56 -6.67 15.55
CA ALA A 283 17.59 -5.64 15.16
C ALA A 283 18.30 -4.39 14.63
N ASN A 284 18.06 -4.04 13.37
CA ASN A 284 18.58 -2.83 12.74
C ASN A 284 17.72 -2.41 11.54
N LEU A 285 17.95 -1.19 11.07
CA LEU A 285 17.15 -0.60 10.00
C LEU A 285 17.33 -1.33 8.65
N TYR A 286 18.45 -2.02 8.40
CA TYR A 286 18.59 -2.84 7.19
C TYR A 286 17.64 -4.05 7.22
N MET A 287 17.45 -4.68 8.37
CA MET A 287 16.50 -5.80 8.50
C MET A 287 15.07 -5.35 8.29
N HIS A 288 14.73 -4.17 8.79
CA HIS A 288 13.44 -3.52 8.54
C HIS A 288 13.14 -3.44 7.04
N PHE A 289 14.08 -2.95 6.22
CA PHE A 289 13.90 -2.91 4.77
C PHE A 289 13.99 -4.28 4.09
N ASN A 290 14.84 -5.19 4.58
CA ASN A 290 15.01 -6.51 3.97
C ASN A 290 13.72 -7.35 3.95
N VAL A 291 12.76 -7.05 4.83
CA VAL A 291 11.42 -7.67 4.79
C VAL A 291 10.77 -7.52 3.42
N LEU A 292 11.01 -6.41 2.71
CA LEU A 292 10.46 -6.10 1.38
C LEU A 292 10.93 -7.09 0.32
N SER A 293 12.14 -7.64 0.44
CA SER A 293 12.60 -8.73 -0.43
C SER A 293 12.19 -10.10 0.08
N ALA A 294 12.11 -10.29 1.40
CA ALA A 294 11.91 -11.60 2.02
C ALA A 294 10.46 -12.08 2.04
N PHE A 295 9.48 -11.18 2.14
CA PHE A 295 8.07 -11.58 2.14
C PHE A 295 7.70 -12.25 0.81
N LYS A 296 6.82 -13.25 0.88
CA LYS A 296 6.32 -14.01 -0.26
C LYS A 296 4.80 -13.89 -0.27
N GLN A 297 4.22 -14.06 -1.45
CA GLN A 297 2.79 -14.34 -1.55
C GLN A 297 2.51 -15.68 -0.86
N SER A 298 1.41 -15.78 -0.12
CA SER A 298 0.94 -17.07 0.38
C SER A 298 0.59 -17.95 -0.82
N SER A 299 1.14 -19.16 -0.85
CA SER A 299 0.82 -20.15 -1.88
C SER A 299 -0.69 -20.40 -1.85
N GLU A 300 -1.36 -20.37 -3.01
CA GLU A 300 -2.75 -20.82 -3.15
C GLU A 300 -2.94 -22.27 -2.70
#